data_AF-A0A2W5Y316-F1
#
_entry.id   AF-A0A2W5Y316-F1
#
_cell.length_a   1.000
_cell.length_b   1.000
_cell.length_c   1.000
_cell.angle_alpha   90.00
_cell.angle_beta   90.00
_cell.angle_gamma   90.00
#
_symmetry.space_group_name_H-M   'P 1'
#
loop_
_entity.id
_entity.type
_entity.pdbx_description
1 polymer ?
#
loop_
_entity_poly.entity_id
_entity_poly.type
_entity_poly.pdbx_seq_one_letter_code
_entity_poly.pdbx_strand_id
1 'polypeptide(L)'
;MTLPALLERSVVAVARGLVGWSLDHQGCGGVIVETEAYHDSEPACHAYVGCTARTRTLFLAPGVAYVYRSYGIHALLNVVVEAPGVGAAVLIRALEPLRGIDRMRERRGVYAVERLCAGPGRLTQALGVGLELNDSSLLEGPIALRPPALNTPKPSIVATPRVGITKATELPWRFCALGSRFVSAPRPAGEPAREALAARRGPARAANAAGGSAAAGGGSATTTGGSAAAGGGSASTGGGSATTTGGCAAAGS
;
A
#
# COMPACT_ATOMS: atom_id res chain seq x y z
N MET A 1 -8.62 1.09 -9.18
CA MET A 1 -7.26 1.32 -9.71
C MET A 1 -6.54 -0.02 -9.69
N THR A 2 -5.94 -0.44 -10.81
CA THR A 2 -5.17 -1.69 -10.93
C THR A 2 -3.70 -1.47 -10.56
N LEU A 3 -2.91 -2.55 -10.40
CA LEU A 3 -1.49 -2.44 -10.06
C LEU A 3 -0.68 -1.78 -11.18
N PRO A 4 -0.79 -2.21 -12.46
CA PRO A 4 -0.06 -1.55 -13.55
C PRO A 4 -0.33 -0.04 -13.61
N ALA A 5 -1.61 0.36 -13.53
CA ALA A 5 -1.98 1.78 -13.57
C ALA A 5 -1.47 2.59 -12.36
N LEU A 6 -1.26 1.96 -11.20
CA LEU A 6 -0.62 2.62 -10.07
C LEU A 6 0.88 2.81 -10.33
N LEU A 7 1.55 1.77 -10.84
CA LEU A 7 3.00 1.73 -11.05
C LEU A 7 3.51 2.73 -12.11
N GLU A 8 2.63 3.22 -12.98
CA GLU A 8 2.93 4.29 -13.97
C GLU A 8 3.13 5.68 -13.33
N ARG A 9 2.89 5.82 -12.03
CA ARG A 9 2.99 7.09 -11.30
C ARG A 9 4.38 7.24 -10.68
N SER A 10 4.72 8.45 -10.23
CA SER A 10 5.98 8.68 -9.51
C SER A 10 6.08 7.84 -8.23
N VAL A 11 7.29 7.53 -7.78
CA VAL A 11 7.54 6.71 -6.59
C VAL A 11 6.84 7.23 -5.34
N VAL A 12 6.74 8.55 -5.19
CA VAL A 12 6.01 9.21 -4.10
C VAL A 12 4.50 8.92 -4.19
N ALA A 13 3.94 9.00 -5.40
CA ALA A 13 2.52 8.71 -5.64
C ALA A 13 2.21 7.21 -5.49
N VAL A 14 3.14 6.33 -5.90
CA VAL A 14 3.01 4.88 -5.70
C VAL A 14 3.08 4.54 -4.22
N ALA A 15 4.07 5.04 -3.48
CA ALA A 15 4.21 4.78 -2.05
C ALA A 15 2.94 5.19 -1.30
N ARG A 16 2.47 6.42 -1.51
CA ARG A 16 1.18 6.87 -0.96
C ARG A 16 0.01 5.99 -1.40
N GLY A 17 -0.04 5.60 -2.67
CA GLY A 17 -1.13 4.83 -3.26
C GLY A 17 -1.20 3.38 -2.78
N LEU A 18 -0.07 2.79 -2.36
CA LEU A 18 0.01 1.42 -1.85
C LEU A 18 -0.52 1.27 -0.41
N VAL A 19 -0.63 2.37 0.35
CA VAL A 19 -1.29 2.31 1.66
C VAL A 19 -2.78 1.96 1.46
N GLY A 20 -3.22 0.86 2.06
CA GLY A 20 -4.55 0.27 1.87
C GLY A 20 -4.59 -0.93 0.90
N TRP A 21 -3.49 -1.23 0.21
CA TRP A 21 -3.39 -2.43 -0.64
C TRP A 21 -3.11 -3.67 0.20
N SER A 22 -3.45 -4.84 -0.33
CA SER A 22 -3.12 -6.11 0.34
C SER A 22 -1.86 -6.74 -0.22
N LEU A 23 -1.02 -7.24 0.69
CA LEU A 23 0.19 -8.00 0.39
C LEU A 23 0.04 -9.41 0.97
N ASP A 24 0.33 -10.43 0.16
CA ASP A 24 0.28 -11.83 0.58
C ASP A 24 1.48 -12.62 0.06
N HIS A 25 1.98 -13.53 0.88
CA HIS A 25 2.95 -14.54 0.50
C HIS A 25 2.66 -15.84 1.26
N GLN A 26 2.45 -16.93 0.52
CA GLN A 26 2.24 -18.27 1.08
C GLN A 26 1.09 -18.33 2.10
N GLY A 27 -0.02 -17.62 1.83
CA GLY A 27 -1.23 -17.60 2.67
C GLY A 27 -1.09 -16.76 3.95
N CYS A 28 0.04 -16.08 4.13
CA CYS A 28 0.24 -15.06 5.14
C CYS A 28 0.12 -13.69 4.47
N GLY A 29 -0.70 -12.80 5.03
CA GLY A 29 -0.88 -11.49 4.40
C GLY A 29 -1.71 -10.52 5.23
N GLY A 30 -1.79 -9.30 4.71
CA GLY A 30 -2.41 -8.18 5.40
C GLY A 30 -2.57 -6.95 4.52
N VAL A 31 -3.11 -5.88 5.10
CA VAL A 31 -3.23 -4.57 4.44
C VAL A 31 -1.99 -3.74 4.75
N ILE A 32 -1.38 -3.14 3.73
CA ILE A 32 -0.26 -2.22 3.87
C ILE A 32 -0.72 -0.95 4.57
N VAL A 33 -0.11 -0.65 5.71
CA VAL A 33 -0.42 0.55 6.52
C VAL A 33 0.73 1.55 6.55
N GLU A 34 1.90 1.18 6.04
CA GLU A 34 3.08 2.02 6.04
C GLU A 34 4.03 1.68 4.89
N THR A 35 4.51 2.71 4.20
CA THR A 35 5.46 2.62 3.08
C THR A 35 6.47 3.77 3.11
N GLU A 36 7.62 3.59 2.48
CA GLU A 36 8.58 4.67 2.20
C GLU A 36 8.96 4.71 0.72
N ALA A 37 9.16 5.91 0.18
CA ALA A 37 9.67 6.14 -1.17
C ALA A 37 11.19 6.38 -1.17
N TYR A 38 11.86 5.85 -2.19
CA TYR A 38 13.29 6.02 -2.46
C TYR A 38 13.51 6.23 -3.96
N HIS A 39 14.32 7.23 -4.31
CA HIS A 39 14.60 7.59 -5.71
C HIS A 39 16.11 7.79 -5.88
N ASP A 40 16.67 7.42 -7.03
CA ASP A 40 18.12 7.53 -7.30
C ASP A 40 18.65 8.97 -7.30
N SER A 41 17.76 9.97 -7.35
CA SER A 41 18.11 11.38 -7.19
C SER A 41 18.45 11.81 -5.76
N GLU A 42 18.30 10.94 -4.74
CA GLU A 42 18.54 11.31 -3.35
C GLU A 42 19.43 10.31 -2.58
N PRO A 43 20.28 10.82 -1.66
CA PRO A 43 21.38 10.05 -1.06
C PRO A 43 20.98 8.95 -0.06
N ALA A 44 19.71 8.80 0.32
CA ALA A 44 19.26 7.67 1.13
C ALA A 44 18.87 6.44 0.30
N CYS A 45 18.70 6.59 -1.02
CA CYS A 45 18.40 5.48 -1.92
C CYS A 45 19.68 4.69 -2.24
N HIS A 46 19.59 3.37 -2.25
CA HIS A 46 20.72 2.54 -2.69
C HIS A 46 21.13 2.81 -4.14
N ALA A 47 20.19 3.20 -5.01
CA ALA A 47 20.46 3.52 -6.40
C ALA A 47 21.16 4.87 -6.61
N TYR A 48 21.36 5.68 -5.56
CA TYR A 48 22.02 6.99 -5.66
C TYR A 48 23.45 6.92 -6.24
N VAL A 49 24.15 5.82 -5.99
CA VAL A 49 25.51 5.58 -6.55
C VAL A 49 25.47 5.00 -7.96
N GLY A 50 24.29 4.85 -8.55
CA GLY A 50 24.07 4.27 -9.87
C GLY A 50 23.87 2.74 -9.86
N CYS A 51 23.91 2.17 -11.07
CA CYS A 51 23.71 0.74 -11.29
C CYS A 51 24.98 -0.06 -10.97
N THR A 52 24.85 -0.96 -10.02
CA THR A 52 25.88 -1.90 -9.57
C THR A 52 25.29 -3.32 -9.51
N ALA A 53 26.12 -4.34 -9.32
CA ALA A 53 25.63 -5.71 -9.13
C ALA A 53 24.59 -5.83 -8.00
N ARG A 54 24.69 -5.01 -6.95
CA ARG A 54 23.76 -5.00 -5.81
C ARG A 54 22.48 -4.21 -6.09
N THR A 55 22.56 -3.15 -6.89
CA THR A 55 21.45 -2.22 -7.12
C THR A 55 20.71 -2.47 -8.43
N ARG A 56 21.22 -3.36 -9.30
CA ARG A 56 20.66 -3.65 -10.63
C ARG A 56 19.14 -3.89 -10.62
N THR A 57 18.61 -4.55 -9.59
CA THR A 57 17.18 -4.82 -9.46
C THR A 57 16.34 -3.55 -9.44
N LEU A 58 16.83 -2.48 -8.82
CA LEU A 58 16.15 -1.19 -8.73
C LEU A 58 15.97 -0.51 -10.10
N PHE A 59 16.73 -0.92 -11.11
CA PHE A 59 16.68 -0.38 -12.47
C PHE A 59 15.87 -1.27 -13.43
N LEU A 60 15.25 -2.35 -12.92
CA LEU A 60 14.39 -3.23 -13.71
C LEU A 60 13.00 -2.61 -13.96
N ALA A 61 12.15 -3.35 -14.67
CA ALA A 61 10.78 -2.94 -14.92
C ALA A 61 9.97 -2.74 -13.62
N PRO A 62 8.97 -1.83 -13.63
CA PRO A 62 8.13 -1.60 -12.48
C PRO A 62 7.32 -2.86 -12.15
N GLY A 63 7.09 -3.09 -10.85
CA GLY A 63 6.44 -4.31 -10.35
C GLY A 63 7.41 -5.48 -10.12
N VAL A 64 8.72 -5.24 -10.13
CA VAL A 64 9.71 -6.21 -9.65
C VAL A 64 9.92 -6.06 -8.15
N ALA A 65 10.05 -7.18 -7.44
CA ALA A 65 10.42 -7.21 -6.02
C ALA A 65 11.92 -6.97 -5.87
N TYR A 66 12.29 -5.92 -5.14
CA TYR A 66 13.65 -5.72 -4.67
C TYR A 66 13.76 -6.13 -3.21
N VAL A 67 14.43 -7.26 -2.97
CA VAL A 67 14.60 -7.86 -1.65
C VAL A 67 16.07 -7.90 -1.27
N TYR A 68 16.42 -7.21 -0.19
CA TYR A 68 17.81 -7.12 0.26
C TYR A 68 17.95 -7.37 1.76
N ARG A 69 19.17 -7.71 2.18
CA ARG A 69 19.50 -7.93 3.59
C ARG A 69 19.90 -6.61 4.26
N SER A 70 19.15 -6.19 5.28
CA SER A 70 19.47 -5.06 6.15
C SER A 70 20.14 -5.54 7.44
N TYR A 71 21.24 -4.87 7.81
CA TYR A 71 22.03 -5.17 9.01
C TYR A 71 22.39 -6.66 9.17
N GLY A 72 22.58 -7.39 8.06
CA GLY A 72 22.99 -8.80 8.07
C GLY A 72 21.95 -9.81 8.54
N ILE A 73 20.76 -9.37 8.97
CA ILE A 73 19.79 -10.24 9.65
C ILE A 73 18.43 -10.25 8.95
N HIS A 74 17.90 -9.09 8.55
CA HIS A 74 16.53 -8.97 8.08
C HIS A 74 16.45 -8.80 6.56
N ALA A 75 15.61 -9.57 5.89
CA ALA A 75 15.21 -9.27 4.51
C ALA A 75 14.23 -8.09 4.52
N LEU A 76 14.36 -7.16 3.58
CA LEU A 76 13.45 -6.02 3.39
C LEU A 76 12.87 -6.08 1.98
N LEU A 77 11.56 -5.90 1.85
CA LEU A 77 10.83 -6.00 0.58
C LEU A 77 10.47 -4.62 0.04
N ASN A 78 10.84 -4.37 -1.20
CA ASN A 78 10.50 -3.16 -1.93
C ASN A 78 9.82 -3.50 -3.25
N VAL A 79 9.02 -2.57 -3.75
CA VAL A 79 8.40 -2.59 -5.07
C VAL A 79 9.18 -1.65 -5.98
N VAL A 80 9.82 -2.16 -7.03
CA VAL A 80 10.46 -1.33 -8.07
C VAL A 80 9.36 -0.62 -8.85
N VAL A 81 9.56 0.66 -9.13
CA VAL A 81 8.57 1.55 -9.76
C VAL A 81 9.25 2.45 -10.79
N GLU A 82 8.43 3.22 -11.53
CA GLU A 82 8.89 4.07 -12.63
C GLU A 82 9.50 3.29 -13.80
N ALA A 83 10.03 4.00 -14.79
CA ALA A 83 10.50 3.39 -16.03
C ALA A 83 11.79 2.58 -15.80
N PRO A 84 12.02 1.49 -16.57
CA PRO A 84 13.30 0.78 -16.55
C PRO A 84 14.47 1.75 -16.75
N GLY A 85 15.53 1.55 -15.96
CA GLY A 85 16.69 2.46 -15.95
C GLY A 85 16.59 3.63 -14.97
N VAL A 86 15.44 3.85 -14.31
CA VAL A 86 15.30 4.78 -13.17
C VAL A 86 15.34 3.97 -11.87
N GLY A 87 16.26 4.31 -10.97
CA GLY A 87 16.44 3.61 -9.70
C GLY A 87 15.43 4.05 -8.64
N ALA A 88 14.18 3.64 -8.77
CA ALA A 88 13.10 4.04 -7.87
C ALA A 88 12.37 2.85 -7.25
N ALA A 89 12.13 2.90 -5.94
CA ALA A 89 11.43 1.82 -5.24
C ALA A 89 10.65 2.29 -4.02
N VAL A 90 9.60 1.53 -3.69
CA VAL A 90 8.79 1.70 -2.49
C VAL A 90 9.10 0.59 -1.49
N LEU A 91 9.65 0.93 -0.34
CA LEU A 91 9.79 0.01 0.80
C LEU A 91 8.43 -0.23 1.44
N ILE A 92 8.03 -1.50 1.58
CA ILE A 92 6.89 -1.87 2.42
C ILE A 92 7.37 -1.95 3.86
N ARG A 93 6.74 -1.19 4.77
CA ARG A 93 7.22 -1.05 6.16
C ARG A 93 6.36 -1.70 7.19
N ALA A 94 5.05 -1.70 7.00
CA ALA A 94 4.17 -2.37 7.93
C ALA A 94 2.86 -2.82 7.30
N LEU A 95 2.32 -3.89 7.87
CA LEU A 95 1.01 -4.43 7.53
C LEU A 95 0.11 -4.52 8.76
N GLU A 96 -1.19 -4.36 8.56
CA GLU A 96 -2.22 -4.93 9.41
C GLU A 96 -2.43 -6.41 9.01
N PRO A 97 -2.03 -7.38 9.84
CA PRO A 97 -2.17 -8.80 9.51
C PRO A 97 -3.64 -9.24 9.48
N LEU A 98 -4.06 -9.90 8.41
CA LEU A 98 -5.44 -10.39 8.24
C LEU A 98 -5.55 -11.89 7.94
N ARG A 99 -4.47 -12.51 7.44
CA ARG A 99 -4.47 -13.91 6.98
C ARG A 99 -3.19 -14.61 7.44
N GLY A 100 -3.29 -15.90 7.76
CA GLY A 100 -2.13 -16.71 8.17
C GLY A 100 -1.48 -16.27 9.49
N ILE A 101 -2.26 -15.68 10.41
CA ILE A 101 -1.76 -15.07 11.65
C ILE A 101 -1.00 -16.08 12.51
N ASP A 102 -1.49 -17.31 12.67
CA ASP A 102 -0.81 -18.30 13.51
C ASP A 102 0.56 -18.71 12.94
N ARG A 103 0.65 -18.89 11.62
CA ARG A 103 1.94 -19.11 10.94
C ARG A 103 2.89 -17.91 11.08
N MET A 104 2.36 -16.68 11.06
CA MET A 104 3.17 -15.49 11.36
C MET A 104 3.68 -15.51 12.81
N ARG A 105 2.85 -15.92 13.78
CA ARG A 105 3.23 -16.03 15.20
C ARG A 105 4.33 -17.06 15.39
N GLU A 106 4.20 -18.22 14.76
CA GLU A 106 5.23 -19.28 14.77
C GLU A 106 6.56 -18.76 14.25
N ARG A 107 6.58 -18.12 13.07
CA ARG A 107 7.79 -17.53 12.48
C ARG A 107 8.42 -16.44 13.33
N ARG A 108 7.61 -15.71 14.11
CA ARG A 108 8.02 -14.53 14.87
C ARG A 108 8.30 -14.79 16.35
N GLY A 109 7.77 -15.87 16.92
CA GLY A 109 7.77 -16.09 18.37
C GLY A 109 7.03 -15.00 19.15
N VAL A 110 6.08 -14.29 18.53
CA VAL A 110 5.32 -13.19 19.16
C VAL A 110 3.84 -13.37 18.89
N TYR A 111 3.01 -13.25 19.93
CA TYR A 111 1.56 -13.49 19.84
C TYR A 111 0.72 -12.21 19.62
N ALA A 112 1.24 -11.05 20.04
CA ALA A 112 0.59 -9.75 19.86
C ALA A 112 0.55 -9.39 18.37
N VAL A 113 -0.66 -9.35 17.80
CA VAL A 113 -0.90 -9.18 16.35
C VAL A 113 -0.29 -7.89 15.81
N GLU A 114 -0.31 -6.81 16.60
CA GLU A 114 0.24 -5.50 16.26
C GLU A 114 1.75 -5.51 16.07
N ARG A 115 2.44 -6.49 16.67
CA ARG A 115 3.90 -6.60 16.62
C ARG A 115 4.38 -7.56 15.53
N LEU A 116 3.45 -8.29 14.88
CA LEU A 116 3.76 -9.23 13.81
C LEU A 116 4.30 -8.50 12.59
N CYS A 117 3.69 -7.40 12.16
CA CYS A 117 4.10 -6.72 10.94
C CYS A 117 4.44 -5.24 11.12
N ALA A 118 4.57 -4.74 12.35
CA ALA A 118 4.98 -3.35 12.63
C ALA A 118 6.50 -3.13 12.48
N GLY A 119 7.00 -3.20 11.24
CA GLY A 119 8.37 -2.90 10.84
C GLY A 119 8.82 -3.70 9.61
N PRO A 120 9.76 -3.17 8.79
CA PRO A 120 10.07 -3.75 7.48
C PRO A 120 10.73 -5.13 7.56
N GLY A 121 11.69 -5.34 8.47
CA GLY A 121 12.25 -6.69 8.71
C GLY A 121 11.30 -7.63 9.47
N ARG A 122 10.35 -7.05 10.20
CA ARG A 122 9.34 -7.77 10.98
C ARG A 122 8.31 -8.41 10.04
N LEU A 123 7.78 -7.64 9.10
CA LEU A 123 6.77 -8.13 8.17
C LEU A 123 7.33 -9.22 7.26
N THR A 124 8.56 -9.08 6.73
CA THR A 124 9.14 -10.11 5.85
C THR A 124 9.35 -11.42 6.58
N GLN A 125 9.83 -11.38 7.83
CA GLN A 125 9.92 -12.58 8.67
C GLN A 125 8.54 -13.20 8.93
N ALA A 126 7.51 -12.39 9.23
CA ALA A 126 6.15 -12.89 9.44
C ALA A 126 5.57 -13.54 8.16
N LEU A 127 5.80 -12.92 7.01
CA LEU A 127 5.37 -13.41 5.69
C LEU A 127 6.24 -14.57 5.16
N GLY A 128 7.41 -14.82 5.75
CA GLY A 128 8.37 -15.79 5.22
C GLY A 128 8.96 -15.37 3.89
N VAL A 129 9.16 -14.07 3.68
CA VAL A 129 9.79 -13.49 2.48
C VAL A 129 11.30 -13.46 2.70
N GLY A 130 12.06 -14.23 1.91
CA GLY A 130 13.51 -14.29 1.93
C GLY A 130 14.18 -13.67 0.69
N LEU A 131 15.51 -13.75 0.64
CA LEU A 131 16.33 -13.14 -0.43
C LEU A 131 16.15 -13.83 -1.78
N GLU A 132 15.74 -15.10 -1.78
CA GLU A 132 15.40 -15.90 -2.95
C GLU A 132 14.25 -15.32 -3.78
N LEU A 133 13.51 -14.35 -3.23
CA LEU A 133 12.43 -13.64 -3.91
C LEU A 133 12.87 -12.32 -4.54
N ASN A 134 14.14 -11.93 -4.45
CA ASN A 134 14.67 -10.79 -5.20
C ASN A 134 14.52 -11.03 -6.70
N ASP A 135 14.25 -9.98 -7.47
CA ASP A 135 13.99 -10.03 -8.92
C ASP A 135 12.66 -10.72 -9.32
N SER A 136 11.83 -11.16 -8.35
CA SER A 136 10.54 -11.78 -8.67
C SER A 136 9.46 -10.76 -9.08
N SER A 137 8.50 -11.20 -9.91
CA SER A 137 7.37 -10.36 -10.32
C SER A 137 6.36 -10.19 -9.18
N LEU A 138 5.92 -8.97 -8.93
CA LEU A 138 4.79 -8.64 -8.03
C LEU A 138 3.45 -8.58 -8.78
N LEU A 139 3.47 -8.69 -10.11
CA LEU A 139 2.28 -8.77 -10.95
C LEU A 139 1.71 -10.19 -10.98
N GLU A 140 2.60 -11.18 -11.11
CA GLU A 140 2.22 -12.59 -11.37
C GLU A 140 3.05 -13.60 -10.56
N GLY A 141 3.99 -13.13 -9.74
CA GLY A 141 4.89 -14.00 -9.00
C GLY A 141 4.37 -14.41 -7.61
N PRO A 142 5.27 -14.94 -6.76
CA PRO A 142 4.89 -15.58 -5.50
C PRO A 142 4.41 -14.60 -4.42
N ILE A 143 4.77 -13.33 -4.53
CA ILE A 143 4.31 -12.26 -3.65
C ILE A 143 3.16 -11.53 -4.36
N ALA A 144 1.95 -11.67 -3.83
CA ALA A 144 0.76 -11.09 -4.44
C ALA A 144 0.45 -9.71 -3.84
N LEU A 145 0.46 -8.69 -4.69
CA LEU A 145 0.07 -7.33 -4.34
C LEU A 145 -1.27 -7.00 -5.02
N ARG A 146 -2.35 -6.81 -4.23
CA ARG A 146 -3.71 -6.67 -4.76
C ARG A 146 -4.37 -5.36 -4.31
N PRO A 147 -5.12 -4.68 -5.19
CA PRO A 147 -5.83 -3.46 -4.84
C PRO A 147 -6.93 -3.73 -3.79
N PRO A 148 -7.32 -2.71 -3.00
CA PRO A 148 -8.48 -2.82 -2.13
C PRO A 148 -9.77 -3.02 -2.96
N ALA A 149 -10.81 -3.60 -2.34
CA ALA A 149 -12.12 -3.73 -2.97
C ALA A 149 -12.70 -2.34 -3.28
N LEU A 150 -13.54 -2.24 -4.32
CA LEU A 150 -14.04 -0.96 -4.86
C LEU A 150 -14.68 -0.04 -3.81
N ASN A 151 -15.32 -0.61 -2.79
CA ASN A 151 -16.03 0.14 -1.74
C ASN A 151 -15.27 0.18 -0.40
N THR A 152 -14.01 -0.25 -0.36
CA THR A 152 -13.19 -0.11 0.85
C THR A 152 -12.84 1.36 1.05
N PRO A 153 -13.17 1.97 2.21
CA PRO A 153 -12.77 3.34 2.51
C PRO A 153 -11.26 3.50 2.43
N LYS A 154 -10.79 4.55 1.73
CA LYS A 154 -9.37 4.85 1.68
C LYS A 154 -8.90 5.33 3.06
N PRO A 155 -7.77 4.82 3.58
CA PRO A 155 -7.23 5.32 4.82
C PRO A 155 -6.83 6.79 4.68
N SER A 156 -6.99 7.58 5.73
CA SER A 156 -6.33 8.88 5.84
C SER A 156 -4.82 8.65 5.93
N ILE A 157 -4.04 9.34 5.11
CA ILE A 157 -2.59 9.14 5.02
C ILE A 157 -1.87 10.38 5.53
N VAL A 158 -0.95 10.18 6.47
CA VAL A 158 -0.02 11.21 6.92
C VAL A 158 1.37 10.95 6.31
N ALA A 159 1.98 12.03 5.81
CA ALA A 159 3.34 12.01 5.28
C ALA A 159 4.31 12.50 6.37
N THR A 160 5.43 11.81 6.55
CA THR A 160 6.45 12.13 7.57
C THR A 160 7.85 11.83 7.06
N PRO A 161 8.90 12.32 7.75
CA PRO A 161 10.26 11.84 7.56
C PRO A 161 10.38 10.32 7.62
N ARG A 162 11.30 9.79 6.81
CA ARG A 162 11.66 8.36 6.77
C ARG A 162 12.42 7.95 8.04
N VAL A 163 12.39 6.66 8.35
CA VAL A 163 12.98 6.08 9.57
C VAL A 163 14.19 5.22 9.25
N GLY A 164 15.27 5.40 10.02
CA GLY A 164 16.48 4.58 9.91
C GLY A 164 17.44 5.04 8.81
N ILE A 165 17.31 6.29 8.36
CA ILE A 165 18.23 6.93 7.41
C ILE A 165 18.94 8.12 8.06
N THR A 166 20.14 8.46 7.57
CA THR A 166 20.96 9.59 8.04
C THR A 166 21.15 10.69 6.99
N LYS A 167 20.67 10.46 5.77
CA LYS A 167 20.73 11.37 4.62
C LYS A 167 19.32 11.62 4.12
N ALA A 168 19.06 12.78 3.51
CA ALA A 168 17.74 13.15 2.99
C ALA A 168 16.59 12.87 4.00
N THR A 169 16.85 13.21 5.26
CA THR A 169 15.96 12.95 6.41
C THR A 169 14.78 13.91 6.43
N GLU A 170 14.91 15.06 5.79
CA GLU A 170 13.91 16.11 5.65
C GLU A 170 12.77 15.74 4.69
N LEU A 171 13.00 14.80 3.76
CA LEU A 171 12.00 14.40 2.78
C LEU A 171 10.82 13.67 3.45
N PRO A 172 9.57 14.15 3.30
CA PRO A 172 8.38 13.55 3.93
C PRO A 172 7.89 12.32 3.14
N TRP A 173 8.80 11.40 2.85
CA TRP A 173 8.60 10.27 1.94
C TRP A 173 8.22 8.97 2.65
N ARG A 174 7.83 9.05 3.93
CA ARG A 174 7.16 7.98 4.67
C ARG A 174 5.67 8.26 4.74
N PHE A 175 4.86 7.30 4.29
CA PHE A 175 3.40 7.40 4.27
C PHE A 175 2.81 6.38 5.25
N CYS A 176 2.00 6.86 6.19
CA CYS A 176 1.38 6.03 7.22
C CYS A 176 -0.15 6.17 7.18
N ALA A 177 -0.87 5.07 7.38
CA ALA A 177 -2.29 5.10 7.67
C ALA A 177 -2.53 5.75 9.05
N LEU A 178 -3.13 6.93 9.07
CA LEU A 178 -3.38 7.72 10.26
C LEU A 178 -4.28 6.95 11.24
N GLY A 179 -3.88 6.88 12.51
CA GLY A 179 -4.62 6.19 13.56
C GLY A 179 -4.48 4.66 13.57
N SER A 180 -3.78 4.06 12.59
CA SER A 180 -3.56 2.62 12.59
C SER A 180 -2.59 2.20 13.70
N ARG A 181 -3.00 1.24 14.53
CA ARG A 181 -2.15 0.62 15.57
C ARG A 181 -1.06 -0.28 15.01
N PHE A 182 -1.08 -0.56 13.71
CA PHE A 182 -0.14 -1.44 13.01
C PHE A 182 1.05 -0.69 12.40
N VAL A 183 1.00 0.66 12.36
CA VAL A 183 2.14 1.48 11.93
C VAL A 183 3.33 1.25 12.87
N SER A 184 4.52 1.12 12.27
CA SER A 184 5.77 0.89 12.99
C SER A 184 6.19 2.12 13.81
N ALA A 185 7.06 1.91 14.79
CA ALA A 185 7.59 3.00 15.58
C ALA A 185 8.70 3.76 14.81
N PRO A 186 8.83 5.09 14.98
CA PRO A 186 7.93 5.97 15.74
C PRO A 186 6.64 6.24 14.97
N ARG A 187 5.50 6.15 15.68
CA ARG A 187 4.19 6.45 15.08
C ARG A 187 4.06 7.97 14.88
N PRO A 188 3.53 8.41 13.73
CA PRO A 188 3.22 9.82 13.54
C PRO A 188 2.21 10.27 14.60
N ALA A 189 2.36 11.49 15.09
CA ALA A 189 1.32 12.10 15.91
C ALA A 189 0.01 12.08 15.11
N GLY A 190 -1.05 11.52 15.70
CA GLY A 190 -2.37 11.71 15.13
C GLY A 190 -2.72 13.19 15.13
N GLU A 191 -3.45 13.69 14.14
CA GLU A 191 -4.23 14.91 14.39
C GLU A 191 -5.03 14.65 15.67
N PRO A 192 -5.01 15.56 16.66
CA PRO A 192 -5.75 15.34 17.90
C PRO A 192 -7.22 15.13 17.52
N ALA A 193 -7.78 13.98 17.89
CA ALA A 193 -9.13 13.53 17.56
C ALA A 193 -10.26 14.53 17.95
N ARG A 194 -9.92 15.63 18.63
CA ARG A 194 -10.81 16.75 18.93
C ARG A 194 -11.19 17.59 17.71
N GLU A 195 -10.29 17.83 16.75
CA GLU A 195 -10.58 18.68 15.58
C GLU A 195 -11.45 17.96 14.53
N ALA A 196 -11.17 16.68 14.26
CA ALA A 196 -11.99 15.88 13.35
C ALA A 196 -13.41 15.62 13.88
N LEU A 197 -13.60 15.56 15.21
CA LEU A 197 -14.92 15.45 15.83
C LEU A 197 -15.66 16.80 15.84
N ALA A 198 -14.93 17.91 15.98
CA ALA A 198 -15.48 19.27 15.87
C ALA A 198 -15.94 19.58 14.43
N ALA A 199 -15.18 19.18 13.41
CA ALA A 199 -15.57 19.36 12.00
C ALA A 199 -16.78 18.50 11.58
N ARG A 200 -17.05 17.39 12.28
CA ARG A 200 -18.25 16.55 12.08
C ARG A 200 -19.48 17.08 12.81
N ARG A 201 -19.31 17.94 13.82
CA ARG A 201 -20.39 18.73 14.41
C ARG A 201 -20.52 20.01 13.60
N GLY A 202 -21.27 19.94 12.49
CA GLY A 202 -21.71 21.14 11.78
C GLY A 202 -22.35 22.15 12.76
N PRO A 203 -22.41 23.44 12.39
CA PRO A 203 -22.87 24.49 13.29
C PRO A 203 -24.24 24.11 13.88
N ALA A 204 -24.33 24.10 15.21
CA ALA A 204 -25.56 23.82 15.91
C ALA A 204 -26.65 24.78 15.38
N ARG A 205 -27.65 24.23 14.67
CA ARG A 205 -28.84 24.99 14.30
C ARG A 205 -29.50 25.45 15.59
N ALA A 206 -29.52 26.77 15.81
CA ALA A 206 -30.40 27.38 16.79
C ALA A 206 -31.84 27.01 16.43
N ALA A 207 -32.46 26.17 17.24
CA ALA A 207 -33.87 25.82 17.11
C ALA A 207 -34.71 26.99 17.62
N ASN A 208 -35.40 27.67 16.70
CA ASN A 208 -36.53 28.52 17.06
C ASN A 208 -37.71 27.61 17.43
N ALA A 209 -38.22 27.79 18.64
CA ALA A 209 -39.51 27.29 19.07
C ALA A 209 -40.61 28.24 18.55
N ALA A 210 -41.54 27.71 17.76
CA ALA A 210 -42.88 28.26 17.60
C ALA A 210 -43.79 27.16 17.04
N GLY A 211 -44.92 26.91 17.71
CA GLY A 211 -45.81 25.79 17.48
C GLY A 211 -46.69 25.87 16.23
N GLY A 212 -47.57 24.87 16.10
CA GLY A 212 -48.58 24.84 15.05
C GLY A 212 -49.17 23.46 14.82
N SER A 213 -50.39 23.28 15.34
CA SER A 213 -51.26 22.12 15.30
C SER A 213 -51.76 21.70 13.89
N ALA A 214 -52.17 20.42 13.81
CA ALA A 214 -53.34 19.87 13.09
C ALA A 214 -53.23 19.28 11.65
N ALA A 215 -53.64 18.00 11.60
CA ALA A 215 -54.67 17.39 10.74
C ALA A 215 -54.35 16.77 9.36
N ALA A 216 -54.55 15.45 9.33
CA ALA A 216 -55.49 14.66 8.50
C ALA A 216 -55.25 14.41 6.98
N GLY A 217 -55.63 13.18 6.59
CA GLY A 217 -55.87 12.69 5.21
C GLY A 217 -54.72 11.82 4.68
N GLY A 218 -54.84 10.53 4.36
CA GLY A 218 -55.96 9.78 3.77
C GLY A 218 -55.64 9.52 2.29
N GLY A 219 -55.46 8.25 1.89
CA GLY A 219 -55.38 7.90 0.45
C GLY A 219 -54.53 6.68 0.10
N SER A 220 -55.22 5.54 -0.08
CA SER A 220 -54.76 4.31 -0.73
C SER A 220 -54.74 4.47 -2.27
N ALA A 221 -53.78 3.86 -2.97
CA ALA A 221 -53.99 3.35 -4.33
C ALA A 221 -52.94 2.32 -4.73
N THR A 222 -53.44 1.16 -5.12
CA THR A 222 -52.78 0.01 -5.76
C THR A 222 -52.68 0.26 -7.27
N THR A 223 -51.58 -0.11 -7.93
CA THR A 223 -51.65 -0.66 -9.31
C THR A 223 -50.39 -1.45 -9.69
N THR A 224 -50.66 -2.46 -10.52
CA THR A 224 -49.86 -3.60 -10.97
C THR A 224 -49.23 -3.42 -12.36
N GLY A 225 -48.21 -4.25 -12.66
CA GLY A 225 -47.81 -4.69 -14.01
C GLY A 225 -46.70 -3.85 -14.67
N GLY A 226 -45.72 -4.36 -15.42
CA GLY A 226 -45.37 -5.68 -15.97
C GLY A 226 -44.04 -5.49 -16.76
N SER A 227 -43.09 -6.44 -16.70
CA SER A 227 -42.68 -7.37 -17.77
C SER A 227 -41.62 -6.88 -18.79
N ALA A 228 -40.71 -7.83 -19.13
CA ALA A 228 -39.83 -7.98 -20.31
C ALA A 228 -38.55 -7.11 -20.41
N ALA A 229 -37.43 -7.53 -21.03
CA ALA A 229 -36.85 -8.79 -21.51
C ALA A 229 -35.44 -8.47 -22.12
N ALA A 230 -34.58 -9.50 -22.25
CA ALA A 230 -33.40 -9.63 -23.15
C ALA A 230 -32.20 -8.65 -22.96
N GLY A 231 -30.93 -8.96 -23.25
CA GLY A 231 -30.24 -10.11 -23.88
C GLY A 231 -28.78 -9.74 -24.21
N GLY A 232 -27.94 -10.74 -24.56
CA GLY A 232 -26.59 -10.64 -25.17
C GLY A 232 -25.42 -10.43 -24.19
N GLY A 233 -24.36 -11.26 -24.11
CA GLY A 233 -23.41 -11.70 -25.17
C GLY A 233 -22.41 -10.57 -25.45
N SER A 234 -21.08 -10.66 -25.47
CA SER A 234 -20.06 -11.71 -25.64
C SER A 234 -18.69 -11.08 -25.28
N ALA A 235 -17.80 -11.75 -24.55
CA ALA A 235 -16.56 -12.39 -25.03
C ALA A 235 -15.53 -11.52 -25.80
N SER A 236 -14.27 -11.68 -25.37
CA SER A 236 -13.03 -11.87 -26.17
C SER A 236 -11.90 -10.85 -26.02
N THR A 237 -10.74 -11.44 -25.68
CA THR A 237 -9.36 -11.16 -26.16
C THR A 237 -8.75 -9.79 -25.90
N GLY A 238 -7.54 -9.63 -25.37
CA GLY A 238 -6.36 -10.48 -25.51
C GLY A 238 -5.27 -9.62 -26.18
N GLY A 239 -4.16 -9.40 -25.50
CA GLY A 239 -3.09 -8.55 -26.02
C GLY A 239 -1.97 -8.36 -25.00
N GLY A 240 -1.22 -9.43 -24.74
CA GLY A 240 0.06 -9.34 -24.06
C GLY A 240 1.08 -8.70 -24.99
N SER A 241 1.70 -7.61 -24.54
CA SER A 241 2.89 -7.04 -25.17
C SER A 241 4.06 -7.30 -24.25
N ALA A 242 4.96 -8.18 -24.68
CA ALA A 242 6.23 -8.45 -24.04
C ALA A 242 7.10 -7.18 -24.10
N THR A 243 7.40 -6.60 -22.94
CA THR A 243 8.31 -5.46 -22.85
C THR A 243 9.74 -5.98 -22.72
N THR A 244 10.52 -5.68 -23.74
CA THR A 244 11.97 -5.91 -23.84
C THR A 244 12.69 -5.39 -22.60
N THR A 245 13.35 -6.28 -21.85
CA THR A 245 14.21 -5.94 -20.71
C THR A 245 15.49 -5.24 -21.20
N GLY A 246 15.46 -3.91 -21.29
CA GLY A 246 16.66 -3.09 -21.38
C GLY A 246 17.36 -3.09 -20.02
N GLY A 247 18.29 -4.02 -19.81
CA GLY A 247 19.10 -4.08 -18.60
C GLY A 247 20.19 -3.01 -18.62
N CYS A 248 20.29 -2.21 -17.56
CA CYS A 248 21.44 -1.32 -17.34
C CYS A 248 22.69 -2.18 -17.08
N ALA A 249 23.68 -2.12 -17.97
CA ALA A 249 24.94 -2.83 -17.79
C ALA A 249 25.65 -2.29 -16.54
N ALA A 250 25.84 -3.14 -15.53
CA ALA A 250 26.63 -2.78 -14.35
C ALA A 250 28.05 -2.46 -14.80
N ALA A 251 28.54 -1.25 -14.50
CA ALA A 251 29.93 -0.90 -14.74
C ALA A 251 30.82 -1.84 -13.91
N GLY A 252 31.73 -2.54 -14.59
CA GLY A 252 32.64 -3.50 -13.98
C GLY A 252 33.58 -2.83 -12.97
N SER A 253 33.72 -3.52 -11.83
CA SER A 253 34.73 -3.43 -10.75
C SER A 253 35.82 -2.36 -10.85
#